data_AF-A0A3A8P798-F1
#
_entry.id   AF-A0A3A8P798-F1
#
_cell.length_a   1.000
_cell.length_b   1.000
_cell.length_c   1.000
_cell.angle_alpha   90.00
_cell.angle_beta   90.00
_cell.angle_gamma   90.00
#
_symmetry.space_group_name_H-M   'P 1'
#
loop_
_entity.id
_entity.type
_entity.pdbx_description
1 polymer ?
#
loop_
_entity_poly.entity_id
_entity_poly.type
_entity_poly.pdbx_seq_one_letter_code
_entity_poly.pdbx_strand_id
1 'polypeptide(L)'
;MVETCLTYAHPELEDGVFIDAVQSGQCTAANWSVLREQLLAPRPPSVFVRESCNGGSQVIQEAASSGCYTLAPTAGASFVDVPVGKTVTLHAAGDCTGDSVTVETDTNLCETSFGSGASANDKVRSFRVQDVEVLPSSHRYDCASGESTCVENHNNASRLAAINKKLTVKIVRMTLDGKTTPALTTIKNTVSNLSDYYAVASRNQLSLEVIASQNVVVTSTNCATAKTQARQKATSSSAFLTVYVLPGGVCSTSNAGSRSVNLKGTLFRDYAHEVGHVLGLAHGNVRDPSTGTVKSSGDSSTYMGIFASDNYNLPQLHWLGWTKKEEIVKINSAIASNGFTEITLRPVGSNADSTNPLPMGAVWEIPGTDQRLFIAVPKPRLTGTNQIEGGTVFAYRAPKCVGCTGMAMGTMQMARFGAKSINEHEASGIFITPVGYTSSFVQVDGQSVEVFTSVTLRVRQ
;
A
#
# COMPACT_ATOMS: atom_id res chain seq x y z
N MET A 1 10.26 25.57 0.81
CA MET A 1 10.11 24.14 1.18
C MET A 1 11.46 23.73 1.72
N VAL A 2 11.57 23.47 3.02
CA VAL A 2 12.87 23.22 3.65
C VAL A 2 13.34 21.82 3.26
N GLU A 3 14.59 21.68 2.81
CA GLU A 3 15.23 20.43 2.33
C GLU A 3 15.12 19.24 3.31
N THR A 4 14.73 19.50 4.57
CA THR A 4 14.67 18.54 5.67
C THR A 4 13.45 17.61 5.66
N CYS A 5 12.43 17.86 4.81
CA CYS A 5 11.15 17.12 4.83
C CYS A 5 10.84 16.46 3.48
N LEU A 6 11.89 16.12 2.72
CA LEU A 6 11.75 15.46 1.43
C LEU A 6 11.51 13.96 1.67
N THR A 7 10.28 13.50 1.44
CA THR A 7 9.88 12.11 1.73
C THR A 7 10.68 11.05 0.97
N TYR A 8 11.25 11.40 -0.19
CA TYR A 8 12.16 10.52 -0.92
C TYR A 8 13.55 10.38 -0.29
N ALA A 9 13.97 11.34 0.55
CA ALA A 9 15.21 11.30 1.32
C ALA A 9 15.02 10.66 2.70
N HIS A 10 13.77 10.64 3.17
CA HIS A 10 13.34 10.09 4.45
C HIS A 10 12.10 9.22 4.24
N PRO A 11 12.25 7.98 3.73
CA PRO A 11 11.13 7.07 3.46
C PRO A 11 10.21 6.85 4.67
N GLU A 12 10.76 6.98 5.88
CA GLU A 12 10.02 6.94 7.14
C GLU A 12 8.91 8.00 7.23
N LEU A 13 9.04 9.14 6.55
CA LEU A 13 8.02 10.20 6.49
C LEU A 13 6.78 9.82 5.68
N GLU A 14 6.82 8.75 4.91
CA GLU A 14 5.69 8.30 4.11
C GLU A 14 4.73 7.40 4.90
N ASP A 15 4.91 7.16 6.20
CA ASP A 15 4.10 6.21 6.99
C ASP A 15 2.61 6.55 7.17
N GLY A 16 2.17 7.74 6.73
CA GLY A 16 0.78 8.20 6.76
C GLY A 16 0.33 8.79 8.09
N VAL A 17 1.11 8.57 9.14
CA VAL A 17 0.90 9.18 10.46
C VAL A 17 1.46 10.61 10.43
N PHE A 18 2.60 10.80 9.78
CA PHE A 18 3.28 12.09 9.75
C PHE A 18 3.07 12.87 8.45
N ILE A 19 2.43 12.29 7.43
CA ILE A 19 2.14 12.99 6.17
C ILE A 19 1.25 14.22 6.40
N ASP A 20 0.29 14.14 7.34
CA ASP A 20 -0.55 15.28 7.74
C ASP A 20 0.29 16.37 8.43
N ALA A 21 1.30 16.01 9.23
CA ALA A 21 2.23 16.94 9.87
C ALA A 21 3.16 17.61 8.82
N VAL A 22 3.67 16.84 7.86
CA VAL A 22 4.46 17.37 6.74
C VAL A 22 3.61 18.32 5.88
N GLN A 23 2.39 17.92 5.51
CA GLN A 23 1.49 18.72 4.67
C GLN A 23 0.95 19.98 5.37
N SER A 24 0.81 19.95 6.70
CA SER A 24 0.37 21.11 7.49
C SER A 24 1.50 22.11 7.80
N GLY A 25 2.71 21.90 7.25
CA GLY A 25 3.86 22.77 7.50
C GLY A 25 4.45 22.60 8.91
N GLN A 26 4.03 21.56 9.62
CA GLN A 26 4.59 21.18 10.92
C GLN A 26 5.88 20.37 10.79
N CYS A 27 6.38 20.10 9.59
CA CYS A 27 7.75 19.59 9.41
C CYS A 27 8.69 20.77 9.10
N THR A 28 9.51 21.15 10.08
CA THR A 28 10.46 22.26 10.03
C THR A 28 11.84 21.80 10.50
N ALA A 29 12.90 22.52 10.15
CA ALA A 29 14.25 22.19 10.63
C ALA A 29 14.32 22.13 12.18
N ALA A 30 13.49 22.92 12.88
CA ALA A 30 13.50 23.02 14.34
C ALA A 30 12.86 21.82 15.06
N ASN A 31 11.88 21.16 14.44
CA ASN A 31 11.20 20.00 15.03
C ASN A 31 11.54 18.67 14.35
N TRP A 32 12.39 18.72 13.32
CA TRP A 32 12.85 17.53 12.60
C TRP A 32 13.53 16.51 13.50
N SER A 33 14.38 16.91 14.45
CA SER A 33 15.05 15.94 15.35
C SER A 33 14.06 15.13 16.18
N VAL A 34 13.05 15.79 16.77
CA VAL A 34 12.00 15.17 17.56
C VAL A 34 11.08 14.30 16.69
N LEU A 35 10.71 14.80 15.51
CA LEU A 35 9.93 14.05 14.53
C LEU A 35 10.69 12.79 14.07
N ARG A 36 11.99 12.93 13.77
CA ARG A 36 12.89 11.86 13.34
C ARG A 36 13.13 10.80 14.41
N GLU A 37 13.30 11.18 15.68
CA GLU A 37 13.38 10.21 16.78
C GLU A 37 12.08 9.40 16.90
N GLN A 38 10.92 10.03 16.67
CA GLN A 38 9.63 9.35 16.65
C GLN A 38 9.45 8.42 15.44
N LEU A 39 10.15 8.69 14.32
CA LEU A 39 10.12 7.97 13.05
C LEU A 39 11.09 6.77 13.00
N LEU A 40 12.28 6.89 13.60
CA LEU A 40 13.33 5.87 13.55
C LEU A 40 13.15 4.74 14.57
N ALA A 41 12.28 4.91 15.56
CA ALA A 41 11.94 3.84 16.47
C ALA A 41 11.01 2.84 15.76
N PRO A 42 11.41 1.57 15.57
CA PRO A 42 10.49 0.54 15.09
C PRO A 42 9.30 0.49 16.05
N ARG A 43 8.14 0.95 15.60
CA ARG A 43 6.91 0.79 16.37
C ARG A 43 6.32 -0.55 15.97
N PRO A 44 6.41 -1.59 16.82
CA PRO A 44 5.66 -2.79 16.55
C PRO A 44 4.18 -2.40 16.41
N PRO A 45 3.43 -3.06 15.53
CA PRO A 45 2.02 -2.74 15.34
C PRO A 45 1.26 -3.01 16.64
N SER A 46 1.00 -1.95 17.40
CA SER A 46 0.34 -2.01 18.71
C SER A 46 -1.17 -1.83 18.58
N VAL A 47 -1.89 -2.60 19.41
CA VAL A 47 -3.29 -2.38 19.73
C VAL A 47 -3.38 -1.30 20.79
N PHE A 48 -4.25 -0.31 20.58
CA PHE A 48 -4.51 0.75 21.54
C PHE A 48 -5.95 0.67 22.03
N VAL A 49 -6.15 0.60 23.34
CA VAL A 49 -7.47 0.71 23.97
C VAL A 49 -7.64 2.15 24.44
N ARG A 50 -8.80 2.76 24.19
CA ARG A 50 -9.08 4.16 24.50
C ARG A 50 -10.35 4.38 25.30
N GLU A 51 -10.39 5.51 25.99
CA GLU A 51 -11.45 5.86 26.95
C GLU A 51 -12.79 6.28 26.32
N SER A 52 -12.79 6.92 25.16
CA SER A 52 -14.02 7.42 24.51
C SER A 52 -14.30 6.71 23.20
N CYS A 53 -15.51 6.87 22.67
CA CYS A 53 -16.03 6.23 21.45
C CYS A 53 -15.28 6.58 20.13
N ASN A 54 -14.08 7.13 20.16
CA ASN A 54 -13.35 7.61 18.98
C ASN A 54 -11.84 7.41 19.09
N GLY A 55 -11.18 7.21 17.94
CA GLY A 55 -9.73 7.03 17.85
C GLY A 55 -8.87 8.25 18.23
N GLY A 56 -9.49 9.39 18.56
CA GLY A 56 -8.78 10.60 19.02
C GLY A 56 -8.68 10.73 20.53
N SER A 57 -9.36 9.88 21.31
CA SER A 57 -9.36 9.98 22.78
C SER A 57 -8.11 9.41 23.42
N GLN A 58 -7.94 9.64 24.72
CA GLN A 58 -6.79 9.15 25.49
C GLN A 58 -6.65 7.63 25.37
N VAL A 59 -5.40 7.18 25.16
CA VAL A 59 -5.02 5.77 25.25
C VAL A 59 -4.95 5.38 26.73
N ILE A 60 -5.69 4.34 27.10
CA ILE A 60 -5.72 3.78 28.46
C ILE A 60 -4.88 2.51 28.59
N GLN A 61 -4.62 1.82 27.47
CA GLN A 61 -3.73 0.66 27.43
C GLN A 61 -3.16 0.50 26.01
N GLU A 62 -1.90 0.06 25.92
CA GLU A 62 -1.23 -0.33 24.68
C GLU A 62 -0.73 -1.78 24.82
N ALA A 63 -0.79 -2.56 23.73
CA ALA A 63 -0.21 -3.89 23.65
C ALA A 63 0.25 -4.23 22.23
N ALA A 64 1.51 -4.63 22.08
CA ALA A 64 2.10 -5.01 20.80
C ALA A 64 2.18 -6.53 20.56
N SER A 65 2.42 -7.29 21.63
CA SER A 65 2.65 -8.73 21.56
C SER A 65 1.35 -9.52 21.59
N SER A 66 1.38 -10.72 21.02
CA SER A 66 0.26 -11.66 21.16
C SER A 66 0.19 -12.15 22.61
N GLY A 67 -1.00 -12.14 23.20
CA GLY A 67 -1.17 -12.43 24.62
C GLY A 67 -2.50 -11.91 25.18
N CYS A 68 -2.73 -12.19 26.47
CA CYS A 68 -3.87 -11.67 27.21
C CYS A 68 -3.47 -10.49 28.08
N TYR A 69 -4.27 -9.43 28.07
CA TYR A 69 -4.03 -8.19 28.78
C TYR A 69 -5.28 -7.79 29.58
N THR A 70 -5.12 -7.60 30.89
CA THR A 70 -6.20 -7.17 31.78
C THR A 70 -6.16 -5.66 31.94
N LEU A 71 -7.31 -5.00 31.80
CA LEU A 71 -7.46 -3.56 32.02
C LEU A 71 -7.56 -3.25 33.52
N ALA A 72 -7.13 -2.05 33.91
CA ALA A 72 -7.35 -1.58 35.28
C ALA A 72 -8.85 -1.62 35.62
N PRO A 73 -9.26 -2.00 36.85
CA PRO A 73 -10.67 -2.17 37.21
C PRO A 73 -11.55 -0.93 37.00
N THR A 74 -10.95 0.27 37.03
CA THR A 74 -11.61 1.56 36.85
C THR A 74 -11.59 2.06 35.40
N ALA A 75 -10.93 1.35 34.48
CA ALA A 75 -10.81 1.78 33.10
C ALA A 75 -12.11 1.51 32.31
N GLY A 76 -12.64 2.55 31.66
CA GLY A 76 -13.76 2.45 30.72
C GLY A 76 -13.23 2.38 29.29
N ALA A 77 -13.16 1.19 28.70
CA ALA A 77 -12.79 1.07 27.29
C ALA A 77 -14.00 1.34 26.40
N SER A 78 -13.87 2.32 25.50
CA SER A 78 -14.93 2.74 24.58
C SER A 78 -14.49 2.70 23.10
N PHE A 79 -13.20 2.50 22.83
CA PHE A 79 -12.68 2.34 21.47
C PHE A 79 -11.42 1.48 21.48
N VAL A 80 -11.17 0.74 20.39
CA VAL A 80 -9.93 0.01 20.19
C VAL A 80 -9.37 0.27 18.79
N ASP A 81 -8.10 0.66 18.70
CA ASP A 81 -7.35 0.67 17.44
C ASP A 81 -6.73 -0.71 17.22
N VAL A 82 -6.95 -1.30 16.05
CA VAL A 82 -6.40 -2.61 15.69
C VAL A 82 -5.50 -2.43 14.47
N PRO A 83 -4.18 -2.62 14.61
CA PRO A 83 -3.28 -2.49 13.48
C PRO A 83 -3.50 -3.63 12.47
N VAL A 84 -3.23 -3.36 11.20
CA VAL A 84 -3.39 -4.35 10.12
C VAL A 84 -2.50 -5.57 10.41
N GLY A 85 -3.09 -6.77 10.40
CA GLY A 85 -2.40 -8.02 10.71
C GLY A 85 -2.62 -8.53 12.14
N LYS A 86 -3.33 -7.77 12.98
CA LYS A 86 -3.77 -8.19 14.32
C LYS A 86 -5.28 -8.42 14.39
N THR A 87 -5.66 -9.29 15.30
CA THR A 87 -7.02 -9.55 15.77
C THR A 87 -7.06 -9.32 17.27
N VAL A 88 -8.15 -8.74 17.76
CA VAL A 88 -8.37 -8.47 19.18
C VAL A 88 -9.66 -9.13 19.64
N THR A 89 -9.58 -10.03 20.61
CA THR A 89 -10.77 -10.53 21.32
C THR A 89 -10.95 -9.74 22.60
N LEU A 90 -12.03 -8.96 22.68
CA LEU A 90 -12.42 -8.17 23.83
C LEU A 90 -13.29 -9.03 24.75
N HIS A 91 -12.98 -9.03 26.05
CA HIS A 91 -13.63 -9.88 27.05
C HIS A 91 -14.29 -9.04 28.15
N ALA A 92 -15.48 -9.46 28.57
CA ALA A 92 -16.24 -8.83 29.65
C ALA A 92 -15.66 -9.11 31.06
N ALA A 93 -14.82 -10.14 31.20
CA ALA A 93 -14.15 -10.49 32.44
C ALA A 93 -12.62 -10.32 32.33
N GLY A 94 -11.92 -10.44 33.46
CA GLY A 94 -10.45 -10.49 33.48
C GLY A 94 -9.89 -11.75 32.82
N ASP A 95 -8.58 -11.74 32.57
CA ASP A 95 -7.80 -12.90 32.12
C ASP A 95 -8.32 -13.57 30.83
N CYS A 96 -8.93 -12.77 29.96
CA CYS A 96 -9.46 -13.17 28.65
C CYS A 96 -10.51 -14.28 28.72
N THR A 97 -11.39 -14.18 29.71
CA THR A 97 -12.49 -15.11 29.96
C THR A 97 -13.87 -14.44 29.81
N GLY A 98 -14.91 -15.25 29.90
CA GLY A 98 -16.30 -14.78 29.86
C GLY A 98 -16.76 -14.36 28.45
N ASP A 99 -17.85 -13.61 28.42
CA ASP A 99 -18.46 -13.11 27.20
C ASP A 99 -17.49 -12.23 26.41
N SER A 100 -17.55 -12.31 25.07
CA SER A 100 -16.52 -11.72 24.23
C SER A 100 -16.99 -11.35 22.83
N VAL A 101 -16.20 -10.50 22.17
CA VAL A 101 -16.33 -10.14 20.76
C VAL A 101 -14.94 -10.03 20.15
N THR A 102 -14.79 -10.52 18.92
CA THR A 102 -13.51 -10.46 18.19
C THR A 102 -13.60 -9.41 17.09
N VAL A 103 -12.57 -8.56 17.00
CA VAL A 103 -12.47 -7.45 16.06
C VAL A 103 -11.10 -7.41 15.37
N GLU A 104 -11.06 -6.97 14.12
CA GLU A 104 -9.84 -6.91 13.28
C GLU A 104 -9.57 -5.51 12.70
N THR A 105 -10.44 -4.57 13.03
CA THR A 105 -10.43 -3.19 12.58
C THR A 105 -10.60 -2.29 13.79
N ASP A 106 -10.26 -1.02 13.62
CA ASP A 106 -10.59 -0.01 14.60
C ASP A 106 -12.09 -0.06 14.88
N THR A 107 -12.46 -0.12 16.16
CA THR A 107 -13.83 -0.43 16.58
C THR A 107 -14.29 0.52 17.67
N ASN A 108 -15.44 1.16 17.43
CA ASN A 108 -16.16 1.91 18.45
C ASN A 108 -17.00 0.95 19.32
N LEU A 109 -16.68 0.89 20.61
CA LEU A 109 -17.34 -0.01 21.55
C LEU A 109 -18.72 0.51 22.02
N CYS A 110 -19.02 1.78 21.81
CA CYS A 110 -20.31 2.41 22.08
C CYS A 110 -21.44 1.87 21.18
N GLU A 111 -21.07 1.27 20.05
CA GLU A 111 -21.98 0.64 19.09
C GLU A 111 -21.70 -0.87 18.94
N THR A 112 -20.81 -1.42 19.78
CA THR A 112 -20.44 -2.84 19.74
C THR A 112 -21.06 -3.57 20.93
N SER A 113 -21.53 -4.78 20.68
CA SER A 113 -21.96 -5.71 21.72
C SER A 113 -21.05 -6.94 21.75
N PHE A 114 -20.93 -7.54 22.93
CA PHE A 114 -20.38 -8.88 23.09
C PHE A 114 -21.30 -9.93 22.44
N GLY A 115 -20.84 -11.18 22.36
CA GLY A 115 -21.59 -12.30 21.79
C GLY A 115 -22.97 -12.51 22.44
N SER A 116 -23.14 -12.17 23.73
CA SER A 116 -24.45 -12.22 24.40
C SER A 116 -25.44 -11.12 23.98
N GLY A 117 -24.99 -10.10 23.24
CA GLY A 117 -25.74 -8.88 22.93
C GLY A 117 -25.57 -7.76 23.95
N ALA A 118 -24.93 -8.01 25.10
CA ALA A 118 -24.59 -6.98 26.07
C ALA A 118 -23.61 -5.95 25.46
N SER A 119 -23.77 -4.66 25.80
CA SER A 119 -22.89 -3.60 25.30
C SER A 119 -21.43 -3.83 25.75
N ALA A 120 -20.49 -3.64 24.83
CA ALA A 120 -19.06 -3.67 25.11
C ALA A 120 -18.55 -2.36 25.75
N ASN A 121 -19.31 -1.27 25.63
CA ASN A 121 -18.90 0.06 26.09
C ASN A 121 -18.67 0.11 27.60
N ASP A 122 -17.47 0.51 28.02
CA ASP A 122 -17.02 0.54 29.43
C ASP A 122 -17.07 -0.82 30.15
N LYS A 123 -17.35 -1.90 29.41
CA LYS A 123 -17.53 -3.26 29.96
C LYS A 123 -16.41 -4.22 29.59
N VAL A 124 -15.48 -3.84 28.72
CA VAL A 124 -14.26 -4.63 28.49
C VAL A 124 -13.42 -4.61 29.76
N ARG A 125 -12.96 -5.79 30.18
CA ARG A 125 -12.10 -6.00 31.37
C ARG A 125 -10.77 -6.66 31.04
N SER A 126 -10.71 -7.39 29.94
CA SER A 126 -9.45 -7.84 29.36
C SER A 126 -9.58 -7.94 27.85
N PHE A 127 -8.46 -8.04 27.16
CA PHE A 127 -8.41 -8.25 25.73
C PHE A 127 -7.24 -9.14 25.35
N ARG A 128 -7.45 -9.94 24.31
CA ARG A 128 -6.46 -10.85 23.77
C ARG A 128 -6.01 -10.33 22.42
N VAL A 129 -4.70 -10.10 22.28
CA VAL A 129 -4.08 -9.75 21.01
C VAL A 129 -3.57 -11.02 20.35
N GLN A 130 -3.89 -11.20 19.07
CA GLN A 130 -3.42 -12.30 18.25
C GLN A 130 -3.04 -11.79 16.86
N ASP A 131 -2.16 -12.50 16.18
CA ASP A 131 -1.93 -12.27 14.76
C ASP A 131 -3.11 -12.85 13.95
N VAL A 132 -3.48 -12.18 12.86
CA VAL A 132 -4.51 -12.68 11.93
C VAL A 132 -4.09 -14.04 11.40
N GLU A 133 -5.04 -14.96 11.35
CA GLU A 133 -4.82 -16.32 10.84
C GLU A 133 -4.33 -16.28 9.39
N VAL A 134 -3.24 -17.01 9.13
CA VAL A 134 -2.64 -17.11 7.80
C VAL A 134 -3.11 -18.41 7.15
N LEU A 135 -4.00 -18.29 6.16
CA LEU A 135 -4.41 -19.43 5.34
C LEU A 135 -3.33 -19.77 4.30
N PRO A 136 -3.24 -21.02 3.82
CA PRO A 136 -2.41 -21.33 2.65
C PRO A 136 -2.84 -20.53 1.40
N SER A 137 -1.90 -20.10 0.56
CA SER A 137 -2.16 -19.47 -0.75
C SER A 137 -0.97 -19.71 -1.67
N SER A 138 -1.20 -19.93 -2.97
CA SER A 138 -0.11 -20.02 -3.96
C SER A 138 0.65 -18.70 -4.15
N HIS A 139 0.12 -17.59 -3.63
CA HIS A 139 0.75 -16.27 -3.63
C HIS A 139 1.43 -15.95 -2.30
N ARG A 140 1.30 -16.82 -1.30
CA ARG A 140 2.00 -16.77 -0.02
C ARG A 140 2.92 -17.97 0.05
N TYR A 141 4.18 -17.74 -0.29
CA TYR A 141 5.17 -18.78 -0.39
C TYR A 141 6.39 -18.45 0.46
N ASP A 142 7.00 -19.49 1.00
CA ASP A 142 8.29 -19.41 1.66
C ASP A 142 9.39 -19.85 0.69
N CYS A 143 10.55 -19.21 0.81
CA CYS A 143 11.76 -19.67 0.14
C CYS A 143 12.38 -20.80 0.98
N ALA A 144 12.61 -21.96 0.37
CA ALA A 144 13.24 -23.06 1.08
C ALA A 144 14.71 -22.72 1.41
N SER A 145 15.24 -23.33 2.46
CA SER A 145 16.66 -23.24 2.78
C SER A 145 17.50 -23.71 1.58
N GLY A 146 18.40 -22.85 1.09
CA GLY A 146 19.23 -23.13 -0.09
C GLY A 146 18.57 -22.80 -1.44
N GLU A 147 17.33 -22.31 -1.48
CA GLU A 147 16.67 -21.93 -2.73
C GLU A 147 17.19 -20.59 -3.27
N SER A 148 18.29 -20.66 -4.03
CA SER A 148 19.04 -19.46 -4.45
C SER A 148 18.32 -18.57 -5.47
N THR A 149 17.26 -19.05 -6.13
CA THR A 149 16.47 -18.31 -7.12
C THR A 149 15.17 -17.73 -6.55
N CYS A 150 14.78 -18.10 -5.32
CA CYS A 150 13.56 -17.60 -4.72
C CYS A 150 13.74 -16.17 -4.17
N VAL A 151 12.73 -15.32 -4.43
CA VAL A 151 12.63 -13.97 -3.90
C VAL A 151 11.62 -13.94 -2.76
N GLU A 152 12.12 -13.78 -1.54
CA GLU A 152 11.30 -13.74 -0.33
C GLU A 152 10.51 -12.43 -0.27
N ASN A 153 9.19 -12.52 -0.07
CA ASN A 153 8.39 -11.38 0.32
C ASN A 153 8.48 -11.18 1.83
N HIS A 154 9.15 -10.13 2.29
CA HIS A 154 9.30 -9.85 3.72
C HIS A 154 8.10 -9.10 4.33
N ASN A 155 7.02 -8.88 3.58
CA ASN A 155 5.76 -8.46 4.17
C ASN A 155 5.22 -9.60 5.03
N ASN A 156 5.05 -9.33 6.33
CA ASN A 156 4.64 -10.37 7.28
C ASN A 156 3.34 -11.06 6.83
N ALA A 157 3.32 -12.39 6.92
CA ALA A 157 2.22 -13.24 6.47
C ALA A 157 0.86 -12.85 7.05
N SER A 158 0.80 -12.41 8.31
CA SER A 158 -0.43 -11.95 8.98
C SER A 158 -0.93 -10.63 8.39
N ARG A 159 -0.05 -9.72 8.00
CA ARG A 159 -0.43 -8.49 7.28
C ARG A 159 -0.96 -8.83 5.89
N LEU A 160 -0.29 -9.72 5.16
CA LEU A 160 -0.79 -10.23 3.88
C LEU A 160 -2.18 -10.85 4.03
N ALA A 161 -2.40 -11.68 5.05
CA ALA A 161 -3.72 -12.26 5.34
C ALA A 161 -4.78 -11.20 5.67
N ALA A 162 -4.40 -10.12 6.35
CA ALA A 162 -5.32 -9.05 6.70
C ALA A 162 -5.73 -8.17 5.52
N ILE A 163 -4.88 -8.03 4.49
CA ILE A 163 -5.19 -7.20 3.31
C ILE A 163 -5.70 -8.02 2.12
N ASN A 164 -5.26 -9.27 1.97
CA ASN A 164 -5.65 -10.15 0.86
C ASN A 164 -6.92 -10.92 1.22
N LYS A 165 -8.01 -10.16 1.37
CA LYS A 165 -9.37 -10.67 1.57
C LYS A 165 -10.39 -9.65 1.07
N LYS A 166 -11.68 -9.93 1.28
CA LYS A 166 -12.72 -8.92 1.10
C LYS A 166 -12.60 -7.85 2.19
N LEU A 167 -12.31 -6.62 1.81
CA LEU A 167 -12.18 -5.48 2.73
C LEU A 167 -13.46 -4.65 2.73
N THR A 168 -13.98 -4.35 3.91
CA THR A 168 -15.19 -3.54 4.08
C THR A 168 -14.87 -2.05 3.96
N VAL A 169 -15.75 -1.31 3.28
CA VAL A 169 -15.57 0.10 2.96
C VAL A 169 -16.77 0.91 3.46
N LYS A 170 -16.48 1.99 4.16
CA LYS A 170 -17.42 3.06 4.45
C LYS A 170 -17.17 4.25 3.55
N ILE A 171 -18.21 4.82 2.95
CA ILE A 171 -18.12 6.02 2.13
C ILE A 171 -18.72 7.22 2.88
N VAL A 172 -17.97 8.31 2.95
CA VAL A 172 -18.40 9.58 3.55
C VAL A 172 -18.32 10.67 2.51
N ARG A 173 -19.48 11.09 2.00
CA ARG A 173 -19.57 12.24 1.10
C ARG A 173 -19.67 13.51 1.94
N MET A 174 -18.63 14.33 1.91
CA MET A 174 -18.63 15.63 2.57
C MET A 174 -19.32 16.67 1.69
N THR A 175 -20.14 17.53 2.29
CA THR A 175 -20.84 18.61 1.59
C THR A 175 -20.57 19.92 2.30
N LEU A 176 -20.35 20.98 1.52
CA LEU A 176 -20.14 22.33 2.00
C LEU A 176 -20.96 23.26 1.11
N ASP A 177 -21.67 24.20 1.72
CA ASP A 177 -22.50 25.15 0.97
C ASP A 177 -21.66 25.95 -0.04
N GLY A 178 -22.22 26.20 -1.22
CA GLY A 178 -21.53 26.83 -2.34
C GLY A 178 -20.40 26.02 -2.98
N LYS A 179 -20.15 24.77 -2.56
CA LYS A 179 -19.16 23.86 -3.17
C LYS A 179 -19.80 22.60 -3.72
N THR A 180 -19.18 22.04 -4.76
CA THR A 180 -19.61 20.78 -5.38
C THR A 180 -18.83 19.60 -4.83
N THR A 181 -19.55 18.54 -4.46
CA THR A 181 -18.98 17.22 -4.18
C THR A 181 -19.68 16.20 -5.08
N PRO A 182 -18.94 15.29 -5.73
CA PRO A 182 -19.52 14.22 -6.55
C PRO A 182 -20.66 13.48 -5.85
N ALA A 183 -21.68 13.07 -6.60
CA ALA A 183 -22.82 12.35 -6.05
C ALA A 183 -22.40 11.03 -5.42
N LEU A 184 -23.11 10.59 -4.38
CA LEU A 184 -22.78 9.36 -3.66
C LEU A 184 -22.77 8.12 -4.58
N THR A 185 -23.67 8.07 -5.57
CA THR A 185 -23.70 7.02 -6.60
C THR A 185 -22.42 7.00 -7.44
N THR A 186 -21.91 8.16 -7.87
CA THR A 186 -20.66 8.26 -8.61
C THR A 186 -19.49 7.75 -7.78
N ILE A 187 -19.43 8.12 -6.50
CA ILE A 187 -18.39 7.67 -5.57
C ILE A 187 -18.45 6.14 -5.39
N LYS A 188 -19.65 5.58 -5.19
CA LYS A 188 -19.86 4.13 -5.10
C LYS A 188 -19.40 3.41 -6.36
N ASN A 189 -19.71 3.94 -7.54
CA ASN A 189 -19.25 3.37 -8.81
C ASN A 189 -17.72 3.39 -8.93
N THR A 190 -17.05 4.47 -8.50
CA THR A 190 -15.58 4.51 -8.50
C THR A 190 -14.98 3.48 -7.54
N VAL A 191 -15.57 3.28 -6.35
CA VAL A 191 -15.14 2.21 -5.43
C VAL A 191 -15.39 0.81 -6.01
N SER A 192 -16.49 0.61 -6.74
CA SER A 192 -16.75 -0.63 -7.47
C SER A 192 -15.67 -0.88 -8.53
N ASN A 193 -15.36 0.11 -9.36
CA ASN A 193 -14.29 0.01 -10.35
C ASN A 193 -12.93 -0.30 -9.70
N LEU A 194 -12.66 0.26 -8.51
CA LEU A 194 -11.46 -0.05 -7.74
C LEU A 194 -11.45 -1.51 -7.29
N SER A 195 -12.60 -2.04 -6.85
CA SER A 195 -12.74 -3.46 -6.54
C SER A 195 -12.48 -4.34 -7.77
N ASP A 196 -12.97 -3.96 -8.95
CA ASP A 196 -12.75 -4.70 -10.20
C ASP A 196 -11.27 -4.72 -10.59
N TYR A 197 -10.59 -3.57 -10.47
CA TYR A 197 -9.15 -3.49 -10.64
C TYR A 197 -8.41 -4.41 -9.66
N TYR A 198 -8.74 -4.36 -8.37
CA TYR A 198 -8.10 -5.23 -7.38
C TYR A 198 -8.38 -6.71 -7.63
N ALA A 199 -9.58 -7.08 -8.06
CA ALA A 199 -9.89 -8.45 -8.43
C ALA A 199 -8.96 -8.96 -9.55
N VAL A 200 -8.64 -8.14 -10.54
CA VAL A 200 -7.68 -8.50 -11.59
C VAL A 200 -6.24 -8.47 -11.08
N ALA A 201 -5.79 -7.33 -10.53
CA ALA A 201 -4.39 -7.11 -10.16
C ALA A 201 -3.91 -7.97 -8.99
N SER A 202 -4.82 -8.37 -8.09
CA SER A 202 -4.52 -9.28 -6.98
C SER A 202 -4.87 -10.73 -7.27
N ARG A 203 -5.46 -11.03 -8.44
CA ARG A 203 -5.97 -12.35 -8.84
C ARG A 203 -7.00 -12.90 -7.85
N ASN A 204 -8.01 -12.07 -7.60
CA ASN A 204 -9.13 -12.30 -6.69
C ASN A 204 -8.76 -12.45 -5.21
N GLN A 205 -7.54 -12.09 -4.83
CA GLN A 205 -7.13 -12.09 -3.41
C GLN A 205 -7.74 -10.91 -2.64
N LEU A 206 -7.92 -9.76 -3.29
CA LEU A 206 -8.50 -8.55 -2.72
C LEU A 206 -9.78 -8.17 -3.46
N SER A 207 -10.82 -7.84 -2.71
CA SER A 207 -12.05 -7.19 -3.19
C SER A 207 -12.54 -6.17 -2.17
N LEU A 208 -13.35 -5.21 -2.60
CA LEU A 208 -13.91 -4.18 -1.73
C LEU A 208 -15.43 -4.33 -1.64
N GLU A 209 -15.97 -4.18 -0.43
CA GLU A 209 -17.42 -4.23 -0.18
C GLU A 209 -17.88 -2.96 0.54
N VAL A 210 -18.76 -2.19 -0.09
CA VAL A 210 -19.34 -1.01 0.55
C VAL A 210 -20.42 -1.43 1.53
N ILE A 211 -20.12 -1.37 2.82
CA ILE A 211 -21.07 -1.74 3.90
C ILE A 211 -21.85 -0.56 4.45
N ALA A 212 -21.35 0.67 4.23
CA ALA A 212 -21.98 1.89 4.74
C ALA A 212 -21.68 3.08 3.83
N SER A 213 -22.64 4.00 3.74
CA SER A 213 -22.45 5.25 3.03
C SER A 213 -23.28 6.38 3.65
N GLN A 214 -22.71 7.58 3.77
CA GLN A 214 -23.38 8.71 4.42
C GLN A 214 -23.03 10.05 3.75
N ASN A 215 -23.92 11.04 3.89
CA ASN A 215 -23.62 12.43 3.61
C ASN A 215 -23.31 13.15 4.93
N VAL A 216 -22.25 13.95 4.95
CA VAL A 216 -21.87 14.76 6.11
C VAL A 216 -21.74 16.22 5.67
N VAL A 217 -22.47 17.11 6.34
CA VAL A 217 -22.36 18.55 6.12
C VAL A 217 -21.22 19.11 6.98
N VAL A 218 -20.25 19.75 6.34
CA VAL A 218 -19.17 20.50 6.99
C VAL A 218 -19.39 21.99 6.78
N THR A 219 -18.81 22.82 7.65
CA THR A 219 -19.06 24.28 7.65
C THR A 219 -17.80 25.11 7.42
N SER A 220 -16.62 24.48 7.40
CA SER A 220 -15.35 25.17 7.20
C SER A 220 -14.79 24.93 5.81
N THR A 221 -14.23 25.97 5.21
CA THR A 221 -13.39 25.89 4.00
C THR A 221 -11.94 25.51 4.32
N ASN A 222 -11.55 25.52 5.60
CA ASN A 222 -10.24 25.03 6.02
C ASN A 222 -10.20 23.49 5.95
N CYS A 223 -9.25 22.95 5.17
CA CYS A 223 -9.11 21.52 4.94
C CYS A 223 -9.05 20.68 6.24
N ALA A 224 -8.20 21.06 7.20
CA ALA A 224 -8.02 20.31 8.43
C ALA A 224 -9.29 20.34 9.30
N THR A 225 -9.89 21.52 9.46
CA THR A 225 -11.14 21.67 10.20
C THR A 225 -12.29 20.88 9.55
N ALA A 226 -12.42 20.93 8.22
CA ALA A 226 -13.44 20.19 7.49
C ALA A 226 -13.27 18.67 7.66
N LYS A 227 -12.05 18.13 7.55
CA LYS A 227 -11.77 16.71 7.80
C LYS A 227 -12.11 16.30 9.24
N THR A 228 -11.76 17.12 10.23
CA THR A 228 -12.09 16.85 11.64
C THR A 228 -13.59 16.87 11.89
N GLN A 229 -14.32 17.86 11.36
CA GLN A 229 -15.78 17.89 11.43
C GLN A 229 -16.41 16.65 10.77
N ALA A 230 -15.87 16.23 9.62
CA ALA A 230 -16.37 15.07 8.91
C ALA A 230 -16.20 13.79 9.73
N ARG A 231 -15.03 13.59 10.36
CA ARG A 231 -14.76 12.46 11.26
C ARG A 231 -15.68 12.45 12.48
N GLN A 232 -15.93 13.62 13.09
CA GLN A 232 -16.79 13.73 14.27
C GLN A 232 -18.27 13.47 13.96
N LYS A 233 -18.74 13.90 12.78
CA LYS A 233 -20.14 13.75 12.36
C LYS A 233 -20.41 12.43 11.65
N ALA A 234 -19.36 11.74 11.22
CA ALA A 234 -19.49 10.43 10.65
C ALA A 234 -20.03 9.48 11.73
N THR A 235 -21.07 8.71 11.40
CA THR A 235 -21.46 7.60 12.28
C THR A 235 -20.28 6.65 12.46
N SER A 236 -20.23 5.86 13.51
CA SER A 236 -19.14 4.87 13.60
C SER A 236 -19.40 3.72 12.63
N SER A 237 -18.34 2.97 12.28
CA SER A 237 -18.46 1.71 11.55
C SER A 237 -17.22 0.87 11.78
N SER A 238 -17.38 -0.45 11.82
CA SER A 238 -16.30 -1.43 11.77
C SER A 238 -15.75 -1.68 10.35
N ALA A 239 -15.82 -0.66 9.47
CA ALA A 239 -15.27 -0.78 8.13
C ALA A 239 -13.74 -0.85 8.18
N PHE A 240 -13.13 -1.71 7.35
CA PHE A 240 -11.69 -1.76 7.20
C PHE A 240 -11.13 -0.44 6.65
N LEU A 241 -11.84 0.20 5.71
CA LEU A 241 -11.45 1.43 5.03
C LEU A 241 -12.57 2.47 5.11
N THR A 242 -12.24 3.73 5.41
CA THR A 242 -13.18 4.86 5.25
C THR A 242 -12.74 5.80 4.14
N VAL A 243 -13.60 6.02 3.16
CA VAL A 243 -13.39 6.90 2.00
C VAL A 243 -14.13 8.21 2.21
N TYR A 244 -13.39 9.27 2.53
CA TYR A 244 -13.91 10.64 2.59
C TYR A 244 -13.75 11.32 1.23
N VAL A 245 -14.85 11.73 0.61
CA VAL A 245 -14.81 12.52 -0.64
C VAL A 245 -15.11 13.97 -0.32
N LEU A 246 -14.12 14.82 -0.60
CA LEU A 246 -14.05 16.21 -0.15
C LEU A 246 -14.81 17.14 -1.11
N PRO A 247 -15.37 18.26 -0.64
CA PRO A 247 -15.92 19.29 -1.52
C PRO A 247 -14.81 19.97 -2.34
N GLY A 248 -15.14 20.33 -3.58
CA GLY A 248 -14.20 20.96 -4.50
C GLY A 248 -13.55 22.22 -3.93
N GLY A 249 -12.23 22.30 -4.02
CA GLY A 249 -11.44 23.46 -3.59
C GLY A 249 -11.28 23.62 -2.07
N VAL A 250 -11.69 22.66 -1.26
CA VAL A 250 -11.45 22.67 0.21
C VAL A 250 -10.04 22.20 0.57
N CYS A 251 -9.54 21.17 -0.13
CA CYS A 251 -8.19 20.64 0.04
C CYS A 251 -7.45 20.63 -1.30
N SER A 252 -6.15 20.95 -1.28
CA SER A 252 -5.29 20.99 -2.46
C SER A 252 -4.86 19.60 -2.95
N THR A 253 -4.81 18.62 -2.05
CA THR A 253 -4.33 17.25 -2.30
C THR A 253 -5.28 16.21 -1.72
N SER A 254 -5.23 15.01 -2.30
CA SER A 254 -5.71 13.79 -1.66
C SER A 254 -4.64 13.31 -0.67
N ASN A 255 -5.05 12.54 0.34
CA ASN A 255 -4.11 11.85 1.25
C ASN A 255 -4.76 10.64 1.93
N ALA A 256 -3.92 9.77 2.48
CA ALA A 256 -4.32 8.58 3.21
C ALA A 256 -3.54 8.44 4.52
N GLY A 257 -4.17 7.79 5.50
CA GLY A 257 -3.60 7.48 6.81
C GLY A 257 -4.60 6.73 7.67
N SER A 258 -4.13 5.86 8.57
CA SER A 258 -4.96 5.14 9.56
C SER A 258 -6.28 4.61 8.99
N ARG A 259 -6.21 3.76 7.95
CA ARG A 259 -7.37 3.12 7.31
C ARG A 259 -8.41 4.11 6.73
N SER A 260 -8.01 5.35 6.50
CA SER A 260 -8.85 6.40 5.93
C SER A 260 -8.19 7.02 4.70
N VAL A 261 -8.99 7.37 3.71
CA VAL A 261 -8.55 8.12 2.52
C VAL A 261 -9.39 9.37 2.37
N ASN A 262 -8.76 10.50 2.06
CA ASN A 262 -9.41 11.77 1.77
C ASN A 262 -9.16 12.12 0.31
N LEU A 263 -10.22 12.15 -0.48
CA LEU A 263 -10.16 12.27 -1.93
C LEU A 263 -10.79 13.58 -2.37
N LYS A 264 -10.01 14.42 -3.05
CA LYS A 264 -10.50 15.70 -3.58
C LYS A 264 -11.36 15.59 -4.84
N GLY A 265 -11.57 14.38 -5.37
CA GLY A 265 -12.28 14.15 -6.64
C GLY A 265 -12.67 12.68 -6.87
N THR A 266 -12.98 12.33 -8.12
CA THR A 266 -13.40 10.98 -8.56
C THR A 266 -12.44 10.33 -9.54
N LEU A 267 -11.22 10.86 -9.71
CA LEU A 267 -10.25 10.23 -10.61
C LEU A 267 -9.90 8.86 -10.07
N PHE A 268 -10.05 7.82 -10.90
CA PHE A 268 -9.77 6.44 -10.50
C PHE A 268 -8.36 6.29 -9.89
N ARG A 269 -7.37 6.95 -10.49
CA ARG A 269 -5.99 6.96 -9.98
C ARG A 269 -5.90 7.47 -8.53
N ASP A 270 -6.65 8.51 -8.14
CA ASP A 270 -6.64 9.00 -6.75
C ASP A 270 -7.11 7.91 -5.78
N TYR A 271 -8.15 7.16 -6.16
CA TYR A 271 -8.65 6.07 -5.32
C TYR A 271 -7.61 4.96 -5.21
N ALA A 272 -7.04 4.53 -6.33
CA ALA A 272 -6.00 3.50 -6.34
C ALA A 272 -4.74 3.93 -5.55
N HIS A 273 -4.31 5.18 -5.71
CA HIS A 273 -3.15 5.75 -5.01
C HIS A 273 -3.36 5.77 -3.49
N GLU A 274 -4.43 6.41 -3.04
CA GLU A 274 -4.67 6.58 -1.60
C GLU A 274 -5.02 5.25 -0.91
N VAL A 275 -5.71 4.34 -1.59
CA VAL A 275 -5.95 3.00 -1.02
C VAL A 275 -4.66 2.17 -1.05
N GLY A 276 -3.79 2.36 -2.05
CA GLY A 276 -2.43 1.78 -2.06
C GLY A 276 -1.62 2.14 -0.81
N HIS A 277 -1.71 3.38 -0.36
CA HIS A 277 -1.13 3.83 0.91
C HIS A 277 -1.70 3.07 2.12
N VAL A 278 -3.02 2.87 2.20
CA VAL A 278 -3.65 2.05 3.26
C VAL A 278 -3.16 0.60 3.23
N LEU A 279 -2.91 0.04 2.05
CA LEU A 279 -2.35 -1.30 1.87
C LEU A 279 -0.85 -1.39 2.22
N GLY A 280 -0.17 -0.25 2.36
CA GLY A 280 1.24 -0.15 2.78
C GLY A 280 2.22 0.15 1.66
N LEU A 281 1.75 0.73 0.56
CA LEU A 281 2.61 1.23 -0.51
C LEU A 281 3.02 2.68 -0.25
N ALA A 282 4.29 2.98 -0.52
CA ALA A 282 4.81 4.34 -0.55
C ALA A 282 4.95 4.80 -2.02
N HIS A 283 5.37 6.05 -2.23
CA HIS A 283 5.42 6.65 -3.56
C HIS A 283 6.38 5.95 -4.53
N GLY A 284 6.05 6.04 -5.82
CA GLY A 284 6.92 5.65 -6.93
C GLY A 284 7.71 6.84 -7.46
N ASN A 285 9.02 6.87 -7.20
CA ASN A 285 9.92 7.96 -7.55
C ASN A 285 10.73 7.64 -8.81
N VAL A 286 11.29 8.66 -9.46
CA VAL A 286 12.24 8.48 -10.57
C VAL A 286 13.55 9.16 -10.22
N ARG A 287 14.67 8.49 -10.45
CA ARG A 287 15.99 9.12 -10.46
C ARG A 287 16.38 9.44 -11.89
N ASP A 288 16.67 10.71 -12.17
CA ASP A 288 17.27 11.10 -13.44
C ASP A 288 18.69 10.52 -13.53
N PRO A 289 18.97 9.65 -14.50
CA PRO A 289 20.29 9.02 -14.61
C PRO A 289 21.39 10.01 -14.99
N SER A 290 21.07 11.13 -15.65
CA SER A 290 22.04 12.12 -16.12
C SER A 290 22.45 13.12 -15.03
N THR A 291 21.49 13.54 -14.20
CA THR A 291 21.72 14.54 -13.15
C THR A 291 21.80 13.93 -11.75
N GLY A 292 21.36 12.68 -11.59
CA GLY A 292 21.19 12.04 -10.28
C GLY A 292 20.00 12.57 -9.47
N THR A 293 19.29 13.57 -9.98
CA THR A 293 18.17 14.25 -9.30
C THR A 293 16.99 13.29 -9.12
N VAL A 294 16.36 13.32 -7.96
CA VAL A 294 15.15 12.53 -7.68
C VAL A 294 13.90 13.37 -7.94
N LYS A 295 13.04 12.88 -8.82
CA LYS A 295 11.69 13.40 -9.03
C LYS A 295 10.71 12.59 -8.20
N SER A 296 10.26 13.20 -7.10
CA SER A 296 9.27 12.60 -6.21
C SER A 296 7.98 12.26 -6.94
N SER A 297 7.44 11.07 -6.68
CA SER A 297 6.21 10.53 -7.27
C SER A 297 6.23 10.53 -8.81
N GLY A 298 7.42 10.57 -9.42
CA GLY A 298 7.61 10.71 -10.86
C GLY A 298 7.44 9.43 -11.66
N ASP A 299 7.23 8.27 -11.03
CA ASP A 299 7.13 7.00 -11.73
C ASP A 299 5.76 6.87 -12.42
N SER A 300 5.79 6.90 -13.74
CA SER A 300 4.59 6.78 -14.60
C SER A 300 4.08 5.36 -14.77
N SER A 301 4.78 4.35 -14.23
CA SER A 301 4.39 2.94 -14.33
C SER A 301 3.51 2.47 -13.18
N THR A 302 3.37 3.27 -12.12
CA THR A 302 2.63 2.89 -10.90
C THR A 302 1.55 3.90 -10.51
N TYR A 303 0.42 3.43 -9.97
CA TYR A 303 -0.56 4.31 -9.32
C TYR A 303 0.00 5.10 -8.15
N MET A 304 1.16 4.69 -7.59
CA MET A 304 1.85 5.44 -6.53
C MET A 304 2.67 6.63 -7.04
N GLY A 305 2.58 6.97 -8.33
CA GLY A 305 3.09 8.20 -8.91
C GLY A 305 2.00 9.27 -9.13
N ILE A 306 2.39 10.45 -9.60
CA ILE A 306 1.46 11.54 -9.93
C ILE A 306 0.79 11.39 -11.29
N PHE A 307 1.37 10.60 -12.18
CA PHE A 307 0.89 10.42 -13.54
C PHE A 307 -0.30 9.47 -13.59
N ALA A 308 -1.05 9.50 -14.69
CA ALA A 308 -1.93 8.39 -14.99
C ALA A 308 -1.09 7.12 -15.14
N SER A 309 -1.60 6.00 -14.65
CA SER A 309 -0.90 4.71 -14.61
C SER A 309 -1.91 3.59 -14.82
N ASP A 310 -1.43 2.43 -15.26
CA ASP A 310 -2.31 1.28 -15.54
C ASP A 310 -2.38 0.28 -14.36
N ASN A 311 -1.37 0.27 -13.47
CA ASN A 311 -1.23 -0.73 -12.39
C ASN A 311 -0.30 -0.20 -11.27
N TYR A 312 -0.01 -1.00 -10.25
CA TYR A 312 1.20 -0.87 -9.43
C TYR A 312 2.42 -1.51 -10.12
N ASN A 313 3.64 -1.07 -9.78
CA ASN A 313 4.86 -1.65 -10.35
C ASN A 313 5.23 -2.97 -9.64
N LEU A 314 6.15 -3.75 -10.24
CA LEU A 314 6.44 -5.11 -9.79
C LEU A 314 6.88 -5.22 -8.30
N PRO A 315 7.77 -4.37 -7.76
CA PRO A 315 8.10 -4.43 -6.33
C PRO A 315 6.87 -4.28 -5.42
N GLN A 316 5.94 -3.40 -5.79
CA GLN A 316 4.71 -3.15 -5.03
C GLN A 316 3.73 -4.32 -5.12
N LEU A 317 3.56 -4.90 -6.31
CA LEU A 317 2.75 -6.12 -6.50
C LEU A 317 3.32 -7.30 -5.71
N HIS A 318 4.65 -7.46 -5.72
CA HIS A 318 5.34 -8.49 -4.95
C HIS A 318 5.10 -8.28 -3.45
N TRP A 319 5.33 -7.06 -2.93
CA TRP A 319 5.11 -6.72 -1.53
C TRP A 319 3.69 -7.00 -1.05
N LEU A 320 2.69 -6.72 -1.88
CA LEU A 320 1.28 -6.99 -1.58
C LEU A 320 0.94 -8.50 -1.61
N GLY A 321 1.87 -9.37 -2.00
CA GLY A 321 1.63 -10.79 -2.16
C GLY A 321 0.72 -11.09 -3.35
N TRP A 322 0.79 -10.27 -4.41
CA TRP A 322 -0.02 -10.43 -5.62
C TRP A 322 0.73 -11.12 -6.76
N THR A 323 1.93 -11.62 -6.48
CA THR A 323 2.74 -12.42 -7.40
C THR A 323 2.90 -13.84 -6.88
N LYS A 324 3.11 -14.80 -7.77
CA LYS A 324 3.46 -16.19 -7.46
C LYS A 324 4.97 -16.36 -7.39
N LYS A 325 5.41 -17.43 -6.75
CA LYS A 325 6.82 -17.73 -6.49
C LYS A 325 7.65 -17.79 -7.78
N GLU A 326 7.11 -18.39 -8.83
CA GLU A 326 7.79 -18.63 -10.09
C GLU A 326 7.84 -17.38 -10.99
N GLU A 327 7.10 -16.33 -10.65
CA GLU A 327 7.00 -15.12 -11.48
C GLU A 327 8.14 -14.14 -11.24
N ILE A 328 8.93 -14.33 -10.18
CA ILE A 328 10.04 -13.46 -9.84
C ILE A 328 11.23 -14.33 -9.46
N VAL A 329 12.36 -14.09 -10.11
CA VAL A 329 13.57 -14.90 -9.89
C VAL A 329 14.73 -14.04 -9.39
N LYS A 330 15.41 -14.54 -8.36
CA LYS A 330 16.62 -13.96 -7.80
C LYS A 330 17.82 -14.34 -8.68
N ILE A 331 18.63 -13.35 -9.06
CA ILE A 331 19.72 -13.54 -10.03
C ILE A 331 21.13 -13.47 -9.41
N ASN A 332 21.23 -13.24 -8.10
CA ASN A 332 22.51 -13.10 -7.39
C ASN A 332 23.46 -14.29 -7.60
N SER A 333 22.97 -15.53 -7.44
CA SER A 333 23.80 -16.73 -7.58
C SER A 333 24.33 -16.90 -9.01
N ALA A 334 23.48 -16.68 -10.02
CA ALA A 334 23.86 -16.77 -11.42
C ALA A 334 24.97 -15.77 -11.79
N ILE A 335 24.83 -14.51 -11.34
CA ILE A 335 25.85 -13.47 -11.58
C ILE A 335 27.13 -13.81 -10.82
N ALA A 336 27.05 -14.24 -9.55
CA ALA A 336 28.23 -14.59 -8.77
C ALA A 336 29.03 -15.75 -9.37
N SER A 337 28.36 -16.74 -9.98
CA SER A 337 29.02 -17.89 -10.61
C SER A 337 29.60 -17.60 -11.99
N ASN A 338 28.90 -16.81 -12.82
CA ASN A 338 29.22 -16.69 -14.25
C ASN A 338 29.65 -15.27 -14.68
N GLY A 339 29.62 -14.29 -13.78
CA GLY A 339 29.82 -12.87 -14.07
C GLY A 339 28.61 -12.19 -14.73
N PHE A 340 27.68 -12.96 -15.31
CA PHE A 340 26.44 -12.48 -15.90
C PHE A 340 25.32 -13.52 -15.83
N THR A 341 24.09 -13.09 -16.14
CA THR A 341 22.96 -13.98 -16.41
C THR A 341 22.18 -13.46 -17.62
N GLU A 342 21.54 -14.36 -18.35
CA GLU A 342 20.53 -14.00 -19.35
C GLU A 342 19.16 -14.44 -18.87
N ILE A 343 18.20 -13.53 -18.96
CA ILE A 343 16.84 -13.77 -18.47
C ILE A 343 15.81 -13.24 -19.46
N THR A 344 14.78 -14.03 -19.72
CA THR A 344 13.65 -13.64 -20.57
C THR A 344 12.45 -13.33 -19.69
N LEU A 345 12.01 -12.07 -19.72
CA LEU A 345 10.91 -11.55 -18.91
C LEU A 345 9.68 -11.35 -19.76
N ARG A 346 8.52 -11.78 -19.28
CA ARG A 346 7.23 -11.36 -19.85
C ARG A 346 6.76 -10.05 -19.23
N PRO A 347 5.93 -9.26 -19.93
CA PRO A 347 5.36 -8.04 -19.35
C PRO A 347 4.48 -8.29 -18.12
N VAL A 348 4.51 -7.33 -17.19
CA VAL A 348 3.67 -7.31 -15.98
C VAL A 348 2.20 -7.09 -16.34
N GLY A 349 1.93 -6.08 -17.17
CA GLY A 349 0.59 -5.74 -17.62
C GLY A 349 -0.34 -5.40 -16.45
N SER A 350 -1.56 -5.91 -16.49
CA SER A 350 -2.54 -5.80 -15.40
C SER A 350 -2.29 -6.75 -14.22
N ASN A 351 -1.21 -7.56 -14.25
CA ASN A 351 -0.95 -8.66 -13.32
C ASN A 351 -2.04 -9.76 -13.29
N ALA A 352 -2.87 -9.82 -14.33
CA ALA A 352 -3.83 -10.90 -14.49
C ALA A 352 -3.13 -12.28 -14.53
N ASP A 353 -3.86 -13.33 -14.12
CA ASP A 353 -3.38 -14.70 -14.22
C ASP A 353 -2.93 -15.03 -15.65
N SER A 354 -1.79 -15.72 -15.75
CA SER A 354 -1.19 -16.09 -17.01
C SER A 354 -0.68 -17.53 -16.95
N THR A 355 -0.82 -18.24 -18.08
CA THR A 355 -0.23 -19.56 -18.28
C THR A 355 1.19 -19.49 -18.85
N ASN A 356 1.70 -18.28 -19.13
CA ASN A 356 3.04 -18.09 -19.65
C ASN A 356 4.08 -18.43 -18.57
N PRO A 357 4.98 -19.40 -18.81
CA PRO A 357 5.95 -19.87 -17.82
C PRO A 357 7.10 -18.89 -17.57
N LEU A 358 7.23 -17.83 -18.39
CA LEU A 358 8.28 -16.85 -18.22
C LEU A 358 8.03 -16.00 -16.95
N PRO A 359 9.09 -15.66 -16.20
CA PRO A 359 8.97 -14.74 -15.07
C PRO A 359 8.59 -13.33 -15.53
N MET A 360 7.93 -12.58 -14.66
CA MET A 360 7.57 -11.17 -14.83
C MET A 360 8.71 -10.23 -14.47
N GLY A 361 9.64 -10.68 -13.62
CA GLY A 361 10.81 -9.90 -13.28
C GLY A 361 11.97 -10.70 -12.70
N ALA A 362 13.10 -10.01 -12.66
CA ALA A 362 14.34 -10.47 -12.05
C ALA A 362 14.64 -9.59 -10.83
N VAL A 363 15.22 -10.17 -9.77
CA VAL A 363 15.62 -9.44 -8.57
C VAL A 363 17.09 -9.66 -8.29
N TRP A 364 17.82 -8.56 -8.21
CA TRP A 364 19.17 -8.53 -7.68
C TRP A 364 19.13 -7.93 -6.27
N GLU A 365 19.43 -8.74 -5.26
CA GLU A 365 19.65 -8.22 -3.91
C GLU A 365 20.99 -7.49 -3.88
N ILE A 366 20.97 -6.20 -3.56
CA ILE A 366 22.17 -5.36 -3.61
C ILE A 366 23.08 -5.75 -2.43
N PRO A 367 24.29 -6.32 -2.68
CA PRO A 367 25.15 -6.83 -1.63
C PRO A 367 25.50 -5.75 -0.58
N GLY A 368 25.50 -6.14 0.69
CA GLY A 368 25.84 -5.24 1.80
C GLY A 368 24.79 -4.16 2.11
N THR A 369 23.59 -4.25 1.53
CA THR A 369 22.50 -3.27 1.76
C THR A 369 21.17 -3.95 2.06
N ASP A 370 20.21 -3.16 2.54
CA ASP A 370 18.81 -3.53 2.72
C ASP A 370 17.97 -3.27 1.45
N GLN A 371 18.60 -3.06 0.29
CA GLN A 371 17.94 -2.72 -0.96
C GLN A 371 17.94 -3.90 -1.95
N ARG A 372 16.98 -3.86 -2.86
CA ARG A 372 16.81 -4.79 -3.98
C ARG A 372 16.60 -3.99 -5.26
N LEU A 373 17.10 -4.51 -6.37
CA LEU A 373 16.79 -4.02 -7.70
C LEU A 373 15.88 -5.01 -8.42
N PHE A 374 14.66 -4.59 -8.73
CA PHE A 374 13.71 -5.32 -9.56
C PHE A 374 13.84 -4.87 -11.00
N ILE A 375 14.01 -5.81 -11.92
CA ILE A 375 14.03 -5.55 -13.37
C ILE A 375 12.74 -6.14 -13.95
N ALA A 376 11.95 -5.32 -14.63
CA ALA A 376 10.65 -5.74 -15.17
C ALA A 376 10.30 -5.01 -16.46
N VAL A 377 9.34 -5.58 -17.20
CA VAL A 377 8.70 -4.93 -18.35
C VAL A 377 7.29 -4.53 -17.92
N PRO A 378 6.98 -3.24 -17.68
CA PRO A 378 5.72 -2.88 -17.03
C PRO A 378 4.47 -3.26 -17.82
N LYS A 379 4.51 -3.16 -19.15
CA LYS A 379 3.34 -3.46 -19.98
C LYS A 379 3.71 -3.95 -21.38
N PRO A 380 2.81 -4.73 -22.01
CA PRO A 380 3.10 -5.39 -23.29
C PRO A 380 2.98 -4.43 -24.48
N ARG A 381 2.22 -3.33 -24.37
CA ARG A 381 1.94 -2.42 -25.49
C ARG A 381 1.75 -0.98 -25.02
N LEU A 382 1.87 -0.04 -25.94
CA LEU A 382 1.49 1.34 -25.69
C LEU A 382 -0.02 1.42 -25.42
N THR A 383 -0.39 2.25 -24.46
CA THR A 383 -1.77 2.55 -24.07
C THR A 383 -1.94 4.06 -24.01
N GLY A 384 -3.19 4.55 -24.10
CA GLY A 384 -3.50 5.97 -23.97
C GLY A 384 -3.24 6.57 -22.58
N THR A 385 -2.82 5.76 -21.59
CA THR A 385 -2.73 6.16 -20.18
C THR A 385 -1.47 6.94 -19.85
N ASN A 386 -0.28 6.40 -20.15
CA ASN A 386 0.97 6.90 -19.55
C ASN A 386 2.18 6.98 -20.51
N GLN A 387 1.95 6.91 -21.83
CA GLN A 387 2.98 7.04 -22.88
C GLN A 387 4.21 6.13 -22.71
N ILE A 388 4.12 5.07 -21.90
CA ILE A 388 5.15 4.03 -21.84
C ILE A 388 4.95 3.14 -23.07
N GLU A 389 6.00 2.90 -23.85
CA GLU A 389 5.95 1.96 -24.98
C GLU A 389 5.90 0.52 -24.48
N GLY A 390 5.29 -0.37 -25.26
CA GLY A 390 5.34 -1.81 -25.00
C GLY A 390 6.78 -2.32 -24.98
N GLY A 391 7.08 -3.30 -24.11
CA GLY A 391 8.44 -3.86 -24.04
C GLY A 391 9.47 -2.95 -23.38
N THR A 392 9.12 -1.74 -22.94
CA THR A 392 10.04 -0.90 -22.18
C THR A 392 10.45 -1.61 -20.90
N VAL A 393 11.74 -1.66 -20.62
CA VAL A 393 12.35 -2.27 -19.43
C VAL A 393 12.58 -1.19 -18.39
N PHE A 394 12.19 -1.47 -17.15
CA PHE A 394 12.40 -0.60 -16.01
C PHE A 394 13.20 -1.36 -14.95
N ALA A 395 14.17 -0.67 -14.34
CA ALA A 395 14.86 -1.15 -13.16
C ALA A 395 14.44 -0.31 -11.94
N TYR A 396 13.83 -0.95 -10.95
CA TYR A 396 13.33 -0.30 -9.73
C TYR A 396 14.18 -0.69 -8.54
N ARG A 397 14.69 0.29 -7.81
CA ARG A 397 15.22 0.08 -6.47
C ARG A 397 14.09 0.14 -5.45
N ALA A 398 14.06 -0.83 -4.55
CA ALA A 398 13.09 -0.93 -3.47
C ALA A 398 13.74 -1.56 -2.22
N PRO A 399 13.27 -1.24 -1.00
CA PRO A 399 13.80 -1.86 0.22
C PRO A 399 13.41 -3.35 0.29
N LYS A 400 14.22 -4.16 0.98
CA LYS A 400 13.86 -5.53 1.41
C LYS A 400 12.67 -5.46 2.36
N CYS A 401 12.67 -4.45 3.23
CA CYS A 401 11.64 -4.17 4.22
C CYS A 401 11.36 -5.30 5.22
N VAL A 402 12.43 -5.82 5.84
CA VAL A 402 12.32 -6.87 6.86
C VAL A 402 11.66 -6.29 8.12
N GLY A 403 10.45 -6.76 8.44
CA GLY A 403 9.72 -6.34 9.65
C GLY A 403 9.11 -4.93 9.58
N CYS A 404 9.07 -4.32 8.40
CA CYS A 404 8.46 -3.01 8.23
C CYS A 404 6.95 -2.99 8.54
N THR A 405 6.46 -1.85 9.03
CA THR A 405 5.05 -1.54 9.22
C THR A 405 4.64 -0.30 8.42
N GLY A 406 3.34 -0.05 8.27
CA GLY A 406 2.83 1.14 7.58
C GLY A 406 3.07 1.15 6.06
N MET A 407 3.29 2.34 5.50
CA MET A 407 3.62 2.57 4.09
C MET A 407 5.10 2.35 3.84
N ALA A 408 5.47 1.09 3.65
CA ALA A 408 6.86 0.70 3.67
C ALA A 408 7.46 0.41 2.30
N MET A 409 6.61 0.13 1.30
CA MET A 409 7.06 -0.25 -0.03
C MET A 409 7.08 0.95 -0.99
N GLY A 410 8.10 1.80 -0.83
CA GLY A 410 8.45 2.84 -1.79
C GLY A 410 9.32 2.29 -2.91
N THR A 411 9.26 2.92 -4.09
CA THR A 411 10.07 2.49 -5.24
C THR A 411 10.79 3.65 -5.89
N MET A 412 11.92 3.38 -6.51
CA MET A 412 12.68 4.35 -7.28
C MET A 412 13.10 3.75 -8.62
N GLN A 413 12.53 4.25 -9.71
CA GLN A 413 12.96 3.89 -11.05
C GLN A 413 14.38 4.44 -11.28
N MET A 414 15.34 3.52 -11.44
CA MET A 414 16.76 3.80 -11.64
C MET A 414 17.14 3.85 -13.13
N ALA A 415 16.45 3.07 -13.97
CA ALA A 415 16.66 3.04 -15.41
C ALA A 415 15.35 2.78 -16.15
N ARG A 416 15.25 3.30 -17.38
CA ARG A 416 14.16 3.06 -18.34
C ARG A 416 14.72 3.05 -19.75
N PHE A 417 14.47 1.98 -20.49
CA PHE A 417 14.95 1.82 -21.87
C PHE A 417 14.08 0.85 -22.66
N GLY A 418 14.03 1.01 -23.98
CA GLY A 418 13.20 0.15 -24.85
C GLY A 418 13.82 -1.23 -25.08
N ALA A 419 12.98 -2.23 -25.37
CA ALA A 419 13.42 -3.59 -25.72
C ALA A 419 14.36 -3.64 -26.95
N LYS A 420 14.30 -2.63 -27.82
CA LYS A 420 15.11 -2.50 -29.05
C LYS A 420 16.39 -1.69 -28.82
N SER A 421 16.66 -1.24 -27.60
CA SER A 421 17.91 -0.55 -27.26
C SER A 421 19.10 -1.50 -27.43
N ILE A 422 20.15 -1.04 -28.11
CA ILE A 422 21.44 -1.74 -28.22
C ILE A 422 22.44 -1.31 -27.12
N ASN A 423 22.10 -0.28 -26.36
CA ASN A 423 22.95 0.26 -25.31
C ASN A 423 22.83 -0.57 -24.02
N GLU A 424 23.92 -0.58 -23.27
CA GLU A 424 23.97 -1.06 -21.90
C GLU A 424 23.52 0.05 -20.94
N HIS A 425 22.74 -0.31 -19.92
CA HIS A 425 22.16 0.63 -18.95
C HIS A 425 22.58 0.25 -17.54
N GLU A 426 23.22 1.17 -16.83
CA GLU A 426 23.62 0.98 -15.43
C GLU A 426 22.45 1.29 -14.49
N ALA A 427 22.23 0.43 -13.51
CA ALA A 427 21.24 0.63 -12.46
C ALA A 427 21.74 0.06 -11.14
N SER A 428 22.15 0.94 -10.21
CA SER A 428 22.63 0.56 -8.88
C SER A 428 23.86 -0.37 -8.93
N GLY A 429 24.82 -0.13 -9.83
CA GLY A 429 26.05 -0.91 -9.91
C GLY A 429 25.92 -2.27 -10.61
N ILE A 430 24.80 -2.53 -11.29
CA ILE A 430 24.71 -3.61 -12.30
C ILE A 430 24.38 -3.02 -13.66
N PHE A 431 24.76 -3.74 -14.71
CA PHE A 431 24.57 -3.35 -16.10
C PHE A 431 23.56 -4.27 -16.78
N ILE A 432 22.59 -3.65 -17.48
CA ILE A 432 21.46 -4.34 -18.12
C ILE A 432 21.45 -4.01 -19.61
N THR A 433 21.49 -5.03 -20.45
CA THR A 433 21.45 -4.90 -21.91
C THR A 433 20.33 -5.75 -22.50
N PRO A 434 19.40 -5.20 -23.29
CA PRO A 434 18.49 -6.00 -24.11
C PRO A 434 19.27 -6.81 -25.15
N VAL A 435 19.02 -8.12 -25.21
CA VAL A 435 19.67 -9.04 -26.16
C VAL A 435 18.68 -9.77 -27.06
N GLY A 436 17.37 -9.65 -26.80
CA GLY A 436 16.32 -10.22 -27.64
C GLY A 436 14.93 -9.78 -27.20
N TYR A 437 13.92 -10.00 -28.04
CA TYR A 437 12.52 -9.81 -27.68
C TYR A 437 11.62 -10.63 -28.61
N THR A 438 10.40 -10.89 -28.15
CA THR A 438 9.33 -11.47 -28.96
C THR A 438 8.16 -10.50 -28.95
N SER A 439 7.66 -10.12 -30.12
CA SER A 439 6.51 -9.23 -30.30
C SER A 439 5.69 -9.62 -31.52
N SER A 440 4.44 -9.16 -31.56
CA SER A 440 3.54 -9.29 -32.70
C SER A 440 2.71 -8.02 -32.86
N PHE A 441 2.17 -7.78 -34.04
CA PHE A 441 1.26 -6.66 -34.28
C PHE A 441 -0.19 -7.14 -34.18
N VAL A 442 -1.01 -6.41 -33.43
CA VAL A 442 -2.45 -6.64 -33.32
C VAL A 442 -3.23 -5.39 -33.71
N GLN A 443 -4.45 -5.56 -34.19
CA GLN A 443 -5.36 -4.44 -34.46
C GLN A 443 -6.08 -4.02 -33.19
N VAL A 444 -5.99 -2.74 -32.83
CA VAL A 444 -6.70 -2.12 -31.70
C VAL A 444 -7.34 -0.85 -32.23
N ASP A 445 -8.68 -0.77 -32.18
CA ASP A 445 -9.43 0.40 -32.66
C ASP A 445 -9.04 0.86 -34.08
N GLY A 446 -8.75 -0.11 -34.97
CA GLY A 446 -8.34 0.14 -36.36
C GLY A 446 -6.88 0.56 -36.54
N GLN A 447 -6.07 0.56 -35.48
CA GLN A 447 -4.63 0.84 -35.53
C GLN A 447 -3.80 -0.42 -35.29
N SER A 448 -2.69 -0.56 -36.01
CA SER A 448 -1.69 -1.60 -35.78
C SER A 448 -0.84 -1.25 -34.57
N VAL A 449 -0.92 -2.06 -33.51
CA VAL A 449 -0.18 -1.86 -32.25
C VAL A 449 0.76 -3.02 -32.02
N GLU A 450 2.05 -2.73 -31.80
CA GLU A 450 3.05 -3.74 -31.40
C GLU A 450 2.81 -4.19 -29.96
N VAL A 451 2.73 -5.51 -29.77
CA VAL A 451 2.50 -6.17 -28.48
C VAL A 451 3.65 -7.11 -28.21
N PHE A 452 4.42 -6.81 -27.17
CA PHE A 452 5.53 -7.61 -26.69
C PHE A 452 5.01 -8.75 -25.82
N THR A 453 5.49 -9.96 -26.07
CA THR A 453 5.25 -11.13 -25.21
C THR A 453 6.43 -11.38 -24.28
N SER A 454 7.64 -10.99 -24.67
CA SER A 454 8.84 -11.12 -23.84
C SER A 454 9.98 -10.21 -24.28
N VAL A 455 10.88 -9.92 -23.34
CA VAL A 455 12.16 -9.24 -23.56
C VAL A 455 13.26 -10.05 -22.88
N THR A 456 14.33 -10.37 -23.60
CA THR A 456 15.51 -11.06 -23.10
C THR A 456 16.59 -10.05 -22.77
N LEU A 457 17.11 -10.13 -21.55
CA LEU A 457 18.09 -9.22 -20.97
C LEU A 457 19.34 -10.00 -20.58
N ARG A 458 20.51 -9.43 -20.88
CA ARG A 458 21.76 -9.80 -20.23
C ARG A 458 22.00 -8.85 -19.06
N VAL A 459 22.20 -9.40 -17.88
CA VAL A 459 22.48 -8.66 -16.64
C VAL A 459 23.83 -9.09 -16.11
N ARG A 460 24.72 -8.13 -15.85
CA ARG A 460 26.06 -8.39 -15.31
C ARG A 460 26.42 -7.41 -14.21
N GLN A 461 27.39 -7.79 -13.39
CA GLN A 461 28.02 -6.87 -12.45
C GLN A 461 29.12 -6.05 -13.13
#